data_AF-A0A829UXU3-F1
#
_entry.id   AF-A0A829UXU3-F1
#
_cell.length_a   1.000
_cell.length_b   1.000
_cell.length_c   1.000
_cell.angle_alpha   90.00
_cell.angle_beta   90.00
_cell.angle_gamma   90.00
#
_symmetry.space_group_name_H-M   'P 1'
#
loop_
_entity.id
_entity.type
_entity.pdbx_description
1 polymer ?
#
loop_
_entity_poly.entity_id
_entity_poly.type
_entity_poly.pdbx_seq_one_letter_code
_entity_poly.pdbx_strand_id
1 'polypeptide(L)'
;MSVEQTGFREIFNFEHHLTSEGRFFIGPYEITVSKELIGGDFARSKRLIFSNTFDSSGFKGSVKEEPSSSGTWSVTAVVAEHEKLDQASELFPDAPWGNGAYDLSVILSLLSGRHTLVGNGVEPYLPVSPGYSITSKNFFRANPVVDWEVLPGLRKAKVGEAMEAVLLAMTNSNVGVKIAMGSAALDGLYTRWYSDSGSNPYTKKVKEEVKAASEKFKEHLEKAGVNQNLINDIMPRLLNVANESALAKLAAFLKAGSMYPEIPDEETLKRLKWLNVLRNSVAHSGSIRLDIAESPEASLRVAGAVALLLQDICRIYIAKYLLKIEDYGVANAQQAVMDFFRYGTYKGQDILTEDHETYQQRLIDHYEEFGSLDL
;
A
#
# COMPACT_ATOMS: atom_id res chain seq x y z
N MET A 1 -37.79 5.62 -1.90
CA MET A 1 -37.64 6.81 -2.77
C MET A 1 -37.31 6.27 -4.15
N SER A 2 -38.14 6.57 -5.15
CA SER A 2 -37.91 6.15 -6.54
C SER A 2 -36.76 6.97 -7.10
N VAL A 3 -35.58 6.36 -7.20
CA VAL A 3 -34.44 6.96 -7.91
C VAL A 3 -34.82 6.95 -9.39
N GLU A 4 -34.97 8.12 -10.00
CA GLU A 4 -34.96 8.23 -11.45
C GLU A 4 -33.73 7.48 -11.94
N GLN A 5 -33.91 6.42 -12.73
CA GLN A 5 -32.79 5.73 -13.36
C GLN A 5 -32.19 6.68 -14.39
N THR A 6 -31.32 7.58 -13.92
CA THR A 6 -30.30 8.18 -14.74
C THR A 6 -29.54 7.04 -15.40
N GLY A 7 -29.19 7.14 -16.69
CA GLY A 7 -28.37 6.14 -17.38
C GLY A 7 -26.94 6.02 -16.82
N PHE A 8 -26.69 6.57 -15.63
CA PHE A 8 -25.41 6.71 -14.96
C PHE A 8 -25.59 6.66 -13.44
N ARG A 9 -24.54 6.23 -12.72
CA ARG A 9 -24.38 6.40 -11.26
C ARG A 9 -23.25 7.37 -10.96
N GLU A 10 -23.41 8.12 -9.88
CA GLU A 10 -22.40 9.06 -9.40
C GLU A 10 -21.18 8.34 -8.81
N ILE A 11 -19.99 8.90 -9.04
CA ILE A 11 -18.74 8.51 -8.39
C ILE A 11 -18.27 9.67 -7.52
N PHE A 12 -18.12 9.41 -6.23
CA PHE A 12 -17.72 10.40 -5.24
C PHE A 12 -16.21 10.37 -5.01
N ASN A 13 -15.60 11.56 -4.93
CA ASN A 13 -14.22 11.77 -4.47
C ASN A 13 -13.17 10.94 -5.23
N PHE A 14 -13.37 10.76 -6.53
CA PHE A 14 -12.43 10.10 -7.44
C PHE A 14 -11.53 11.13 -8.12
N GLU A 15 -10.25 11.15 -7.72
CA GLU A 15 -9.25 12.00 -8.37
C GLU A 15 -8.69 11.31 -9.61
N HIS A 16 -9.12 11.78 -10.78
CA HIS A 16 -8.83 11.22 -12.09
C HIS A 16 -7.71 11.97 -12.84
N HIS A 17 -7.14 13.04 -12.26
CA HIS A 17 -6.05 13.85 -12.83
C HIS A 17 -6.35 14.49 -14.21
N LEU A 18 -7.62 14.53 -14.62
CA LEU A 18 -8.02 15.14 -15.90
C LEU A 18 -8.07 16.65 -15.76
N THR A 19 -7.71 17.37 -16.83
CA THR A 19 -7.81 18.84 -16.94
C THR A 19 -8.81 19.28 -18.00
N SER A 20 -9.42 18.32 -18.70
CA SER A 20 -10.48 18.50 -19.68
C SER A 20 -11.43 17.31 -19.59
N GLU A 21 -12.60 17.42 -20.23
CA GLU A 21 -13.55 16.32 -20.32
C GLU A 21 -12.88 15.04 -20.82
N GLY A 22 -13.30 13.91 -20.28
CA GLY A 22 -12.71 12.63 -20.60
C GLY A 22 -13.65 11.47 -20.33
N ARG A 23 -13.36 10.37 -21.01
CA ARG A 23 -14.10 9.12 -20.91
C ARG A 23 -13.12 7.96 -21.02
N PHE A 24 -13.19 7.01 -20.10
CA PHE A 24 -12.32 5.84 -20.06
C PHE A 24 -13.06 4.63 -19.49
N PHE A 25 -12.43 3.46 -19.56
CA PHE A 25 -13.03 2.20 -19.13
C PHE A 25 -12.27 1.61 -17.96
N ILE A 26 -12.98 1.04 -17.00
CA ILE A 26 -12.39 0.23 -15.93
C ILE A 26 -13.17 -1.08 -15.91
N GLY A 27 -12.56 -2.15 -16.41
CA GLY A 27 -13.26 -3.40 -16.70
C GLY A 27 -14.46 -3.17 -17.64
N PRO A 28 -15.67 -3.64 -17.30
CA PRO A 28 -16.86 -3.45 -18.11
C PRO A 28 -17.47 -2.04 -17.99
N TYR A 29 -16.92 -1.16 -17.15
CA TYR A 29 -17.57 0.09 -16.78
C TYR A 29 -17.00 1.27 -17.56
N GLU A 30 -17.90 2.03 -18.20
CA GLU A 30 -17.56 3.30 -18.85
C GLU A 30 -17.69 4.44 -17.82
N ILE A 31 -16.58 5.15 -17.57
CA ILE A 31 -16.54 6.30 -16.67
C ILE A 31 -16.40 7.57 -17.50
N THR A 32 -17.24 8.56 -17.20
CA THR A 32 -17.25 9.88 -17.83
C THR A 32 -16.99 10.97 -16.80
N VAL A 33 -16.16 11.93 -17.18
CA VAL A 33 -15.84 13.12 -16.40
C VAL A 33 -16.16 14.34 -17.25
N SER A 34 -17.23 15.04 -16.89
CA SER A 34 -17.62 16.30 -17.50
C SER A 34 -16.85 17.48 -16.89
N LYS A 35 -16.84 18.62 -17.58
CA LYS A 35 -16.01 19.77 -17.21
C LYS A 35 -16.30 20.29 -15.80
N GLU A 36 -17.57 20.26 -15.39
CA GLU A 36 -18.04 20.70 -14.08
C GLU A 36 -17.61 19.77 -12.92
N LEU A 37 -17.22 18.53 -13.22
CA LEU A 37 -16.75 17.56 -12.22
C LEU A 37 -15.22 17.55 -12.07
N ILE A 38 -14.50 18.33 -12.89
CA ILE A 38 -13.04 18.45 -12.85
C ILE A 38 -12.62 19.41 -11.73
N GLY A 39 -11.59 19.01 -10.99
CA GLY A 39 -10.96 19.89 -9.99
C GLY A 39 -11.67 19.89 -8.65
N GLY A 40 -12.22 18.73 -8.24
CA GLY A 40 -12.77 18.55 -6.89
C GLY A 40 -11.79 18.99 -5.79
N ASP A 41 -12.32 19.48 -4.67
CA ASP A 41 -11.48 19.80 -3.51
C ASP A 41 -11.22 18.50 -2.74
N PHE A 42 -10.08 17.87 -3.02
CA PHE A 42 -9.68 16.64 -2.34
C PHE A 42 -8.90 16.93 -1.05
N ALA A 43 -9.00 16.01 -0.08
CA ALA A 43 -8.17 16.03 1.12
C ALA A 43 -6.69 16.12 0.73
N ARG A 44 -5.95 17.08 1.28
CA ARG A 44 -4.52 17.27 1.00
C ARG A 44 -3.75 17.60 2.28
N SER A 45 -2.54 17.06 2.39
CA SER A 45 -1.60 17.48 3.43
C SER A 45 -1.07 18.88 3.09
N LYS A 46 -0.51 19.55 4.10
CA LYS A 46 0.32 20.73 3.88
C LYS A 46 1.39 20.38 2.84
N ARG A 47 1.60 21.25 1.83
CA ARG A 47 2.56 21.01 0.75
C ARG A 47 3.20 22.29 0.25
N LEU A 48 4.39 22.15 -0.33
CA LEU A 48 5.08 23.21 -1.05
C LEU A 48 4.72 23.12 -2.53
N ILE A 49 4.37 24.24 -3.13
CA ILE A 49 4.17 24.42 -4.57
C ILE A 49 5.36 25.19 -5.12
N PHE A 50 6.09 24.51 -6.00
CA PHE A 50 7.22 25.07 -6.72
C PHE A 50 6.73 25.53 -8.11
N SER A 51 6.88 26.81 -8.39
CA SER A 51 6.45 27.41 -9.66
C SER A 51 7.51 28.33 -10.23
N ASN A 52 7.71 28.23 -11.54
CA ASN A 52 8.59 29.10 -12.27
C ASN A 52 7.78 30.18 -13.00
N THR A 53 8.16 31.43 -12.79
CA THR A 53 7.67 32.57 -13.56
C THR A 53 8.79 33.07 -14.46
N PHE A 54 8.48 33.24 -15.74
CA PHE A 54 9.36 33.89 -16.68
C PHE A 54 8.76 35.23 -17.05
N ASP A 55 9.43 36.32 -16.65
CA ASP A 55 9.01 37.68 -16.96
C ASP A 55 10.17 38.50 -17.53
N SER A 56 9.94 39.80 -17.76
CA SER A 56 10.95 40.71 -18.31
C SER A 56 12.21 40.87 -17.45
N SER A 57 12.19 40.42 -16.19
CA SER A 57 13.33 40.43 -15.27
C SER A 57 14.12 39.11 -15.25
N GLY A 58 13.66 38.11 -15.99
CA GLY A 58 14.32 36.81 -16.13
C GLY A 58 13.47 35.66 -15.59
N PHE A 59 14.14 34.53 -15.34
CA PHE A 59 13.53 33.35 -14.73
C PHE A 59 13.57 33.49 -13.21
N LYS A 60 12.41 33.43 -12.56
CA LYS A 60 12.28 33.46 -11.11
C LYS A 60 11.48 32.27 -10.62
N GLY A 61 12.15 31.40 -9.87
CA GLY A 61 11.49 30.38 -9.07
C GLY A 61 10.73 31.01 -7.91
N SER A 62 9.59 30.44 -7.57
CA SER A 62 8.78 30.81 -6.42
C SER A 62 8.32 29.56 -5.70
N VAL A 63 8.38 29.60 -4.37
CA VAL A 63 7.86 28.55 -3.51
C VAL A 63 6.69 29.11 -2.72
N LYS A 64 5.54 28.45 -2.82
CA LYS A 64 4.34 28.80 -2.06
C LYS A 64 3.94 27.63 -1.17
N GLU A 65 3.72 27.91 0.11
CA GLU A 65 3.12 26.95 1.01
C GLU A 65 1.60 26.92 0.83
N GLU A 66 1.03 25.73 0.66
CA GLU A 66 -0.41 25.49 0.71
C GLU A 66 -0.78 24.74 2.00
N PRO A 67 -1.77 25.23 2.76
CA PRO A 67 -2.22 24.55 3.96
C PRO A 67 -2.90 23.23 3.62
N SER A 68 -2.99 22.34 4.61
CA SER A 68 -3.81 21.14 4.50
C SER A 68 -5.28 21.50 4.29
N SER A 69 -5.99 20.69 3.49
CA SER A 69 -7.45 20.74 3.35
C SER A 69 -8.04 19.39 3.75
N SER A 70 -9.19 19.41 4.42
CA SER A 70 -10.00 18.21 4.63
C SER A 70 -10.64 17.70 3.34
N GLY A 71 -10.69 18.55 2.31
CA GLY A 71 -11.45 18.29 1.09
C GLY A 71 -12.96 18.33 1.31
N THR A 72 -13.68 17.99 0.25
CA THR A 72 -15.15 17.94 0.18
C THR A 72 -15.59 16.60 -0.40
N TRP A 73 -16.64 16.03 0.19
CA TRP A 73 -17.29 14.86 -0.36
C TRP A 73 -18.19 15.29 -1.52
N SER A 74 -17.72 15.10 -2.76
CA SER A 74 -18.38 15.59 -3.97
C SER A 74 -18.37 14.56 -5.07
N VAL A 75 -19.35 14.65 -5.97
CA VAL A 75 -19.35 13.89 -7.23
C VAL A 75 -18.22 14.44 -8.11
N THR A 76 -17.34 13.57 -8.58
CA THR A 76 -16.21 13.96 -9.44
C THR A 76 -16.16 13.17 -10.76
N ALA A 77 -17.01 12.16 -10.90
CA ALA A 77 -17.21 11.43 -12.15
C ALA A 77 -18.57 10.73 -12.12
N VAL A 78 -18.97 10.15 -13.26
CA VAL A 78 -20.12 9.26 -13.35
C VAL A 78 -19.74 7.98 -14.08
N VAL A 79 -20.35 6.85 -13.69
CA VAL A 79 -20.22 5.57 -14.38
C VAL A 79 -21.51 5.27 -15.13
N ALA A 80 -21.44 4.83 -16.38
CA ALA A 80 -22.62 4.37 -17.12
C ALA A 80 -23.28 3.20 -16.41
N GLU A 81 -24.61 3.20 -16.37
CA GLU A 81 -25.37 2.12 -15.74
C GLU A 81 -25.04 0.78 -16.43
N HIS A 82 -24.75 -0.23 -15.62
CA HIS A 82 -24.35 -1.55 -16.12
C HIS A 82 -24.85 -2.63 -15.16
N GLU A 83 -25.40 -3.74 -15.69
CA GLU A 83 -26.02 -4.81 -14.88
C GLU A 83 -25.09 -5.37 -13.78
N LYS A 84 -23.78 -5.41 -14.05
CA LYS A 84 -22.76 -5.89 -13.11
C LYS A 84 -22.55 -5.00 -11.89
N LEU A 85 -23.00 -3.74 -11.91
CA LEU A 85 -22.86 -2.85 -10.75
C LEU A 85 -23.66 -3.34 -9.53
N ASP A 86 -24.80 -4.01 -9.75
CA ASP A 86 -25.66 -4.57 -8.70
C ASP A 86 -25.43 -6.06 -8.44
N GLN A 87 -24.64 -6.73 -9.28
CA GLN A 87 -24.30 -8.12 -9.05
C GLN A 87 -23.45 -8.24 -7.78
N ALA A 88 -23.57 -9.39 -7.11
CA ALA A 88 -22.76 -9.70 -5.95
C ALA A 88 -21.27 -9.48 -6.26
N SER A 89 -20.56 -8.89 -5.29
CA SER A 89 -19.15 -8.58 -5.44
C SER A 89 -18.34 -9.83 -5.79
N GLU A 90 -17.42 -9.68 -6.74
CA GLU A 90 -16.45 -10.72 -7.04
C GLU A 90 -15.33 -10.73 -6.01
N LEU A 91 -14.92 -9.58 -5.49
CA LEU A 91 -13.85 -9.48 -4.48
C LEU A 91 -14.31 -9.92 -3.07
N PHE A 92 -15.58 -9.69 -2.74
CA PHE A 92 -16.19 -9.88 -1.42
C PHE A 92 -17.50 -10.68 -1.54
N PRO A 93 -17.47 -11.90 -2.07
CA PRO A 93 -18.67 -12.69 -2.35
C PRO A 93 -19.47 -13.09 -1.10
N ASP A 94 -18.79 -13.17 0.04
CA ASP A 94 -19.38 -13.56 1.32
C ASP A 94 -19.91 -12.33 2.10
N ALA A 95 -19.63 -11.11 1.61
CA ALA A 95 -20.13 -9.88 2.22
C ALA A 95 -21.52 -9.55 1.66
N PRO A 96 -22.58 -9.56 2.48
CA PRO A 96 -23.96 -9.34 2.00
C PRO A 96 -24.19 -7.93 1.45
N TRP A 97 -23.28 -7.00 1.75
CA TRP A 97 -23.31 -5.62 1.29
C TRP A 97 -22.41 -5.38 0.06
N GLY A 98 -21.58 -6.36 -0.33
CA GLY A 98 -20.64 -6.23 -1.44
C GLY A 98 -21.33 -6.43 -2.81
N ASN A 99 -21.15 -5.47 -3.72
CA ASN A 99 -21.60 -5.57 -5.11
C ASN A 99 -20.51 -5.07 -6.09
N GLY A 100 -20.77 -5.16 -7.39
CA GLY A 100 -19.83 -4.69 -8.41
C GLY A 100 -19.50 -3.19 -8.35
N ALA A 101 -20.42 -2.35 -7.86
CA ALA A 101 -20.15 -0.94 -7.58
C ALA A 101 -19.14 -0.77 -6.43
N TYR A 102 -19.20 -1.63 -5.41
CA TYR A 102 -18.20 -1.65 -4.34
C TYR A 102 -16.83 -2.14 -4.83
N ASP A 103 -16.78 -3.16 -5.68
CA ASP A 103 -15.52 -3.61 -6.31
C ASP A 103 -14.85 -2.47 -7.08
N LEU A 104 -15.64 -1.73 -7.87
CA LEU A 104 -15.18 -0.55 -8.57
C LEU A 104 -14.69 0.54 -7.60
N SER A 105 -15.41 0.78 -6.51
CA SER A 105 -15.03 1.74 -5.46
C SER A 105 -13.65 1.42 -4.87
N VAL A 106 -13.39 0.15 -4.53
CA VAL A 106 -12.10 -0.30 -3.98
C VAL A 106 -10.98 -0.12 -5.01
N ILE A 107 -11.19 -0.53 -6.26
CA ILE A 107 -10.17 -0.40 -7.32
C ILE A 107 -9.86 1.08 -7.59
N LEU A 108 -10.87 1.93 -7.78
CA LEU A 108 -10.65 3.36 -8.01
C LEU A 108 -9.95 4.03 -6.83
N SER A 109 -10.28 3.64 -5.60
CA SER A 109 -9.64 4.15 -4.39
C SER A 109 -8.15 3.81 -4.35
N LEU A 110 -7.81 2.56 -4.64
CA LEU A 110 -6.42 2.08 -4.67
C LEU A 110 -5.59 2.79 -5.74
N LEU A 111 -6.17 3.03 -6.92
CA LEU A 111 -5.48 3.69 -8.03
C LEU A 111 -5.28 5.18 -7.75
N SER A 112 -6.38 5.89 -7.48
CA SER A 112 -6.38 7.36 -7.28
C SER A 112 -5.71 7.81 -5.99
N GLY A 113 -5.56 6.92 -5.00
CA GLY A 113 -5.10 7.32 -3.68
C GLY A 113 -6.21 7.90 -2.78
N ARG A 114 -7.46 7.89 -3.23
CA ARG A 114 -8.60 8.53 -2.55
C ARG A 114 -9.55 7.50 -1.96
N HIS A 115 -10.41 7.94 -1.03
CA HIS A 115 -11.58 7.15 -0.67
C HIS A 115 -12.66 7.45 -1.72
N THR A 116 -12.93 6.51 -2.60
CA THR A 116 -13.91 6.65 -3.69
C THR A 116 -15.10 5.75 -3.43
N LEU A 117 -16.32 6.24 -3.68
CA LEU A 117 -17.55 5.44 -3.64
C LEU A 117 -18.37 5.61 -4.91
N VAL A 118 -18.99 4.53 -5.37
CA VAL A 118 -19.85 4.50 -6.56
C VAL A 118 -21.31 4.28 -6.14
N GLY A 119 -22.19 5.20 -6.52
CA GLY A 119 -23.64 5.12 -6.25
C GLY A 119 -24.06 5.31 -4.79
N ASN A 120 -23.10 5.49 -3.87
CA ASN A 120 -23.35 5.76 -2.46
C ASN A 120 -22.71 7.09 -2.06
N GLY A 121 -23.55 8.11 -1.89
CA GLY A 121 -23.12 9.45 -1.48
C GLY A 121 -22.85 9.62 0.01
N VAL A 122 -22.94 8.55 0.82
CA VAL A 122 -22.64 8.63 2.26
C VAL A 122 -21.14 8.88 2.45
N GLU A 123 -20.82 10.00 3.09
CA GLU A 123 -19.45 10.34 3.45
C GLU A 123 -18.86 9.28 4.39
N PRO A 124 -17.58 8.89 4.21
CA PRO A 124 -16.92 7.96 5.10
C PRO A 124 -16.92 8.45 6.55
N TYR A 125 -17.22 7.55 7.49
CA TYR A 125 -17.24 7.88 8.92
C TYR A 125 -15.86 8.30 9.47
N LEU A 126 -14.77 7.82 8.85
CA LEU A 126 -13.41 8.17 9.24
C LEU A 126 -12.90 9.33 8.39
N PRO A 127 -12.21 10.32 8.98
CA PRO A 127 -11.66 11.45 8.23
C PRO A 127 -10.73 10.96 7.13
N VAL A 128 -10.98 11.36 5.88
CA VAL A 128 -10.18 10.96 4.73
C VAL A 128 -8.79 11.59 4.83
N SER A 129 -7.79 10.75 5.04
CA SER A 129 -6.38 11.14 4.98
C SER A 129 -5.99 11.46 3.53
N PRO A 130 -5.12 12.46 3.32
CA PRO A 130 -4.55 12.72 2.01
C PRO A 130 -3.69 11.52 1.56
N GLY A 131 -4.23 10.71 0.66
CA GLY A 131 -3.48 9.66 -0.02
C GLY A 131 -2.86 10.15 -1.33
N TYR A 132 -1.74 9.52 -1.70
CA TYR A 132 -1.09 9.74 -2.99
C TYR A 132 -1.61 8.73 -4.00
N SER A 133 -1.86 9.16 -5.23
CA SER A 133 -2.14 8.24 -6.34
C SER A 133 -0.95 7.32 -6.56
N ILE A 134 -1.22 6.03 -6.83
CA ILE A 134 -0.16 5.09 -7.25
C ILE A 134 0.08 5.19 -8.75
N THR A 135 -0.88 5.75 -9.49
CA THR A 135 -0.80 5.93 -10.93
C THR A 135 -0.32 7.35 -11.29
N SER A 136 0.23 7.51 -12.49
CA SER A 136 0.67 8.80 -13.01
C SER A 136 -0.51 9.74 -13.30
N LYS A 137 -0.22 11.04 -13.40
CA LYS A 137 -1.22 12.06 -13.76
C LYS A 137 -1.87 11.82 -15.13
N ASN A 138 -1.22 11.05 -16.00
CA ASN A 138 -1.71 10.75 -17.34
C ASN A 138 -2.43 9.40 -17.43
N PHE A 139 -2.46 8.61 -16.35
CA PHE A 139 -3.00 7.26 -16.36
C PHE A 139 -4.43 7.21 -16.92
N PHE A 140 -5.37 7.96 -16.33
CA PHE A 140 -6.76 8.00 -16.80
C PHE A 140 -6.93 8.73 -18.14
N ARG A 141 -5.99 9.60 -18.54
CA ARG A 141 -5.99 10.25 -19.86
C ARG A 141 -5.64 9.28 -20.97
N ALA A 142 -4.83 8.26 -20.66
CA ALA A 142 -4.37 7.26 -21.60
C ALA A 142 -5.38 6.12 -21.82
N ASN A 143 -6.60 6.23 -21.26
CA ASN A 143 -7.65 5.22 -21.33
C ASN A 143 -7.16 3.84 -20.83
N PRO A 144 -6.83 3.74 -19.52
CA PRO A 144 -6.22 2.54 -18.98
C PRO A 144 -7.23 1.39 -19.05
N VAL A 145 -6.75 0.19 -19.35
CA VAL A 145 -7.60 -1.02 -19.33
C VAL A 145 -7.23 -1.82 -18.10
N VAL A 146 -8.14 -1.88 -17.13
CA VAL A 146 -8.07 -2.85 -16.03
C VAL A 146 -8.84 -4.09 -16.46
N ASP A 147 -8.15 -5.20 -16.64
CA ASP A 147 -8.78 -6.47 -17.01
C ASP A 147 -9.64 -6.98 -15.84
N TRP A 148 -10.95 -6.99 -16.03
CA TRP A 148 -11.90 -7.44 -15.01
C TRP A 148 -11.94 -8.96 -14.87
N GLU A 149 -11.42 -9.70 -15.85
CA GLU A 149 -11.38 -11.17 -15.83
C GLU A 149 -10.39 -11.70 -14.79
N VAL A 150 -9.52 -10.84 -14.23
CA VAL A 150 -8.61 -11.22 -13.15
C VAL A 150 -9.32 -11.34 -11.79
N LEU A 151 -10.47 -10.69 -11.58
CA LEU A 151 -11.12 -10.62 -10.28
C LEU A 151 -11.51 -11.99 -9.68
N PRO A 152 -12.04 -12.96 -10.45
CA PRO A 152 -12.27 -14.31 -9.93
C PRO A 152 -10.98 -15.00 -9.42
N GLY A 153 -9.83 -14.70 -10.05
CA GLY A 153 -8.52 -15.15 -9.58
C GLY A 153 -8.13 -14.50 -8.25
N LEU A 154 -8.38 -13.19 -8.11
CA LEU A 154 -8.14 -12.43 -6.87
C LEU A 154 -9.05 -12.91 -5.73
N ARG A 155 -10.31 -13.21 -6.04
CA ARG A 155 -11.27 -13.83 -5.11
C ARG A 155 -10.77 -15.17 -4.59
N LYS A 156 -10.36 -16.08 -5.48
CA LYS A 156 -9.80 -17.37 -5.10
C LYS A 156 -8.56 -17.23 -4.22
N ALA A 157 -7.78 -16.18 -4.46
CA ALA A 157 -6.61 -15.82 -3.67
C ALA A 157 -6.94 -15.05 -2.37
N LYS A 158 -8.21 -14.70 -2.12
CA LYS A 158 -8.66 -13.89 -0.97
C LYS A 158 -7.91 -12.56 -0.85
N VAL A 159 -7.75 -11.89 -1.98
CA VAL A 159 -7.06 -10.60 -2.08
C VAL A 159 -8.01 -9.43 -1.75
N GLY A 160 -9.32 -9.64 -1.82
CA GLY A 160 -10.33 -8.61 -1.52
C GLY A 160 -10.12 -7.96 -0.16
N GLU A 161 -9.96 -8.76 0.89
CA GLU A 161 -9.73 -8.27 2.25
C GLU A 161 -8.41 -7.48 2.37
N ALA A 162 -7.37 -7.88 1.62
CA ALA A 162 -6.12 -7.13 1.57
C ALA A 162 -6.32 -5.78 0.85
N MET A 163 -7.10 -5.74 -0.23
CA MET A 163 -7.44 -4.51 -0.96
C MET A 163 -8.24 -3.53 -0.08
N GLU A 164 -9.23 -4.04 0.67
CA GLU A 164 -9.99 -3.25 1.64
C GLU A 164 -9.10 -2.74 2.78
N ALA A 165 -8.24 -3.60 3.35
CA ALA A 165 -7.31 -3.19 4.39
C ALA A 165 -6.33 -2.10 3.92
N VAL A 166 -5.84 -2.18 2.66
CA VAL A 166 -5.03 -1.10 2.08
C VAL A 166 -5.83 0.20 1.96
N LEU A 167 -7.07 0.13 1.47
CA LEU A 167 -7.96 1.29 1.38
C LEU A 167 -8.13 1.95 2.76
N LEU A 168 -8.42 1.17 3.80
CA LEU A 168 -8.55 1.67 5.17
C LEU A 168 -7.24 2.26 5.70
N ALA A 169 -6.10 1.63 5.41
CA ALA A 169 -4.79 2.17 5.78
C ALA A 169 -4.52 3.52 5.11
N MET A 170 -4.83 3.64 3.81
CA MET A 170 -4.62 4.87 3.05
C MET A 170 -5.46 6.01 3.59
N THR A 171 -6.73 5.75 3.88
CA THR A 171 -7.70 6.79 4.20
C THR A 171 -7.72 7.15 5.68
N ASN A 172 -7.07 6.39 6.57
CA ASN A 172 -7.03 6.72 8.01
C ASN A 172 -5.91 7.72 8.35
N SER A 173 -6.18 8.72 9.19
CA SER A 173 -5.17 9.70 9.63
C SER A 173 -4.24 9.21 10.75
N ASN A 174 -4.62 8.15 11.47
CA ASN A 174 -3.86 7.60 12.59
C ASN A 174 -2.75 6.66 12.10
N VAL A 175 -1.49 6.98 12.42
CA VAL A 175 -0.30 6.19 12.03
C VAL A 175 -0.37 4.74 12.51
N GLY A 176 -0.83 4.49 13.74
CA GLY A 176 -1.00 3.14 14.28
C GLY A 176 -2.00 2.32 13.46
N VAL A 177 -3.13 2.91 13.06
CA VAL A 177 -4.11 2.25 12.17
C VAL A 177 -3.53 2.03 10.78
N LYS A 178 -2.79 3.00 10.22
CA LYS A 178 -2.09 2.83 8.93
C LYS A 178 -1.16 1.62 8.96
N ILE A 179 -0.34 1.49 10.02
CA ILE A 179 0.56 0.35 10.19
C ILE A 179 -0.24 -0.94 10.39
N ALA A 180 -1.27 -0.95 11.23
CA ALA A 180 -2.05 -2.16 11.51
C ALA A 180 -2.75 -2.69 10.26
N MET A 181 -3.46 -1.83 9.53
CA MET A 181 -4.20 -2.21 8.32
C MET A 181 -3.26 -2.51 7.16
N GLY A 182 -2.20 -1.73 6.97
CA GLY A 182 -1.16 -2.01 5.98
C GLY A 182 -0.41 -3.32 6.26
N SER A 183 -0.23 -3.67 7.53
CA SER A 183 0.35 -4.94 7.95
C SER A 183 -0.57 -6.11 7.66
N ALA A 184 -1.87 -6.00 7.99
CA ALA A 184 -2.87 -7.01 7.69
C ALA A 184 -2.97 -7.28 6.17
N ALA A 185 -2.98 -6.22 5.37
CA ALA A 185 -2.93 -6.32 3.91
C ALA A 185 -1.68 -7.06 3.44
N LEU A 186 -0.50 -6.65 3.92
CA LEU A 186 0.76 -7.26 3.52
C LEU A 186 0.82 -8.74 3.91
N ASP A 187 0.42 -9.09 5.14
CA ASP A 187 0.36 -10.48 5.61
C ASP A 187 -0.57 -11.33 4.75
N GLY A 188 -1.72 -10.80 4.34
CA GLY A 188 -2.62 -11.45 3.38
C GLY A 188 -1.95 -11.71 2.03
N LEU A 189 -1.26 -10.69 1.47
CA LEU A 189 -0.62 -10.77 0.17
C LEU A 189 0.58 -11.73 0.15
N TYR A 190 1.58 -11.56 1.03
CA TYR A 190 2.79 -12.38 0.94
C TYR A 190 2.57 -13.81 1.44
N THR A 191 1.71 -14.04 2.43
CA THR A 191 1.44 -15.41 2.91
C THR A 191 0.84 -16.25 1.80
N ARG A 192 -0.08 -15.64 1.02
CA ARG A 192 -0.67 -16.27 -0.14
C ARG A 192 0.35 -16.47 -1.24
N TRP A 193 1.06 -15.40 -1.62
CA TRP A 193 2.11 -15.48 -2.63
C TRP A 193 3.13 -16.59 -2.31
N TYR A 194 3.59 -16.67 -1.07
CA TYR A 194 4.58 -17.65 -0.62
C TYR A 194 4.06 -19.09 -0.68
N SER A 195 2.75 -19.28 -0.51
CA SER A 195 2.11 -20.60 -0.66
C SER A 195 2.00 -21.03 -2.12
N ASP A 196 1.79 -20.08 -3.03
CA ASP A 196 1.57 -20.34 -4.46
C ASP A 196 2.87 -20.35 -5.29
N SER A 197 3.88 -19.58 -4.88
CA SER A 197 5.12 -19.39 -5.65
C SER A 197 6.07 -20.59 -5.63
N GLY A 198 5.82 -21.58 -4.75
CA GLY A 198 6.76 -22.66 -4.49
C GLY A 198 8.06 -22.21 -3.81
N SER A 199 8.14 -20.95 -3.34
CA SER A 199 9.32 -20.41 -2.64
C SER A 199 9.52 -20.99 -1.24
N ASN A 200 8.63 -21.87 -0.78
CA ASN A 200 8.76 -22.55 0.51
C ASN A 200 9.70 -23.76 0.42
N PRO A 201 10.92 -23.69 0.99
CA PRO A 201 11.84 -24.83 0.99
C PRO A 201 11.33 -25.97 1.90
N TYR A 202 10.47 -25.67 2.88
CA TYR A 202 9.91 -26.64 3.82
C TYR A 202 8.62 -27.27 3.27
N THR A 203 8.80 -28.14 2.29
CA THR A 203 7.70 -28.95 1.72
C THR A 203 7.09 -29.89 2.77
N LYS A 204 5.91 -30.47 2.46
CA LYS A 204 5.26 -31.46 3.34
C LYS A 204 6.21 -32.61 3.71
N LYS A 205 7.00 -33.08 2.75
CA LYS A 205 8.01 -34.14 2.95
C LYS A 205 9.10 -33.71 3.94
N VAL A 206 9.66 -32.51 3.79
CA VAL A 206 10.68 -31.98 4.71
C VAL A 206 10.11 -31.86 6.13
N LYS A 207 8.87 -31.41 6.27
CA LYS A 207 8.20 -31.33 7.59
C LYS A 207 8.00 -32.70 8.24
N GLU A 208 7.67 -33.73 7.44
CA GLU A 208 7.58 -35.12 7.92
C GLU A 208 8.94 -35.66 8.36
N GLU A 209 10.01 -35.39 7.60
CA GLU A 209 11.38 -35.77 7.95
C GLU A 209 11.86 -35.11 9.25
N VAL A 210 11.63 -33.80 9.40
CA VAL A 210 11.96 -33.06 10.64
C VAL A 210 11.14 -33.57 11.82
N LYS A 211 9.86 -33.90 11.62
CA LYS A 211 9.03 -34.49 12.69
C LYS A 211 9.58 -35.83 13.16
N ALA A 212 9.93 -36.72 12.23
CA ALA A 212 10.53 -38.02 12.56
C ALA A 212 11.89 -37.87 13.26
N ALA A 213 12.72 -36.92 12.82
CA ALA A 213 13.99 -36.60 13.49
C ALA A 213 13.76 -36.03 14.91
N SER A 214 12.73 -35.20 15.08
CA SER A 214 12.34 -34.62 16.38
C SER A 214 11.91 -35.71 17.37
N GLU A 215 11.13 -36.69 16.92
CA GLU A 215 10.70 -37.82 17.75
C GLU A 215 11.90 -38.66 18.21
N LYS A 216 12.85 -38.97 17.30
CA LYS A 216 14.10 -39.66 17.67
C LYS A 216 14.95 -38.85 18.64
N PHE A 217 15.03 -37.53 18.45
CA PHE A 217 15.76 -36.64 19.34
C PHE A 217 15.16 -36.63 20.75
N LYS A 218 13.82 -36.59 20.86
CA LYS A 218 13.11 -36.71 22.13
C LYS A 218 13.48 -38.00 22.87
N GLU A 219 13.47 -39.15 22.18
CA GLU A 219 13.87 -40.43 22.77
C GLU A 219 15.31 -40.42 23.30
N HIS A 220 16.23 -39.72 22.61
CA HIS A 220 17.62 -39.61 23.07
C HIS A 220 17.73 -38.75 24.32
N LEU A 221 16.98 -37.64 24.41
CA LEU A 221 16.94 -36.80 25.61
C LEU A 221 16.38 -37.56 26.82
N GLU A 222 15.30 -38.33 26.62
CA GLU A 222 14.70 -39.18 27.66
C GLU A 222 15.69 -40.24 28.15
N LYS A 223 16.38 -40.94 27.23
CA LYS A 223 17.41 -41.94 27.57
C LYS A 223 18.63 -41.33 28.28
N ALA A 224 18.98 -40.10 27.94
CA ALA A 224 20.07 -39.37 28.59
C ALA A 224 19.70 -38.82 29.98
N GLY A 225 18.46 -39.04 30.45
CA GLY A 225 18.01 -38.58 31.76
C GLY A 225 17.76 -37.07 31.84
N VAL A 226 17.52 -36.41 30.69
CA VAL A 226 17.20 -34.98 30.66
C VAL A 226 15.83 -34.76 31.32
N ASN A 227 15.72 -33.69 32.09
CA ASN A 227 14.49 -33.33 32.81
C ASN A 227 13.29 -33.17 31.85
N GLN A 228 12.15 -33.77 32.19
CA GLN A 228 10.95 -33.76 31.35
C GLN A 228 10.42 -32.35 31.04
N ASN A 229 10.57 -31.38 31.95
CA ASN A 229 10.16 -30.00 31.71
C ASN A 229 11.04 -29.33 30.66
N LEU A 230 12.36 -29.63 30.65
CA LEU A 230 13.27 -29.15 29.60
C LEU A 230 12.92 -29.78 28.25
N ILE A 231 12.63 -31.07 28.22
CA ILE A 231 12.18 -31.75 26.99
C ILE A 231 10.90 -31.08 26.46
N ASN A 232 9.92 -30.82 27.32
CA ASN A 232 8.67 -30.17 26.94
C ASN A 232 8.85 -28.72 26.46
N ASP A 233 9.89 -28.01 26.88
CA ASP A 233 10.22 -26.67 26.37
C ASP A 233 11.00 -26.71 25.04
N ILE A 234 11.90 -27.70 24.86
CA ILE A 234 12.74 -27.83 23.66
C ILE A 234 11.92 -28.33 22.47
N MET A 235 11.10 -29.36 22.65
CA MET A 235 10.44 -30.06 21.55
C MET A 235 9.54 -29.17 20.67
N PRO A 236 8.72 -28.26 21.23
CA PRO A 236 7.92 -27.32 20.42
C PRO A 236 8.79 -26.38 19.57
N ARG A 237 9.95 -25.96 20.07
CA ARG A 237 10.88 -25.08 19.34
C ARG A 237 11.57 -25.80 18.19
N LEU A 238 11.86 -27.10 18.36
CA LEU A 238 12.46 -27.92 17.32
C LEU A 238 11.55 -28.07 16.09
N LEU A 239 10.23 -28.21 16.31
CA LEU A 239 9.25 -28.28 15.22
C LEU A 239 9.18 -26.98 14.41
N ASN A 240 9.56 -25.84 15.00
CA ASN A 240 9.63 -24.56 14.29
C ASN A 240 10.84 -24.44 13.37
N VAL A 241 11.84 -25.32 13.47
CA VAL A 241 13.00 -25.36 12.56
C VAL A 241 12.57 -25.68 11.11
N ALA A 242 11.43 -26.36 10.94
CA ALA A 242 10.85 -26.64 9.63
C ALA A 242 9.88 -25.56 9.12
N ASN A 243 10.00 -24.32 9.64
CA ASN A 243 9.20 -23.19 9.20
C ASN A 243 10.09 -22.03 8.81
N GLU A 244 9.83 -21.47 7.63
CA GLU A 244 10.49 -20.23 7.20
C GLU A 244 10.08 -19.08 8.12
N SER A 245 11.06 -18.26 8.52
CA SER A 245 10.79 -17.07 9.33
C SER A 245 9.92 -16.06 8.56
N ALA A 246 9.07 -15.32 9.27
CA ALA A 246 8.26 -14.27 8.65
C ALA A 246 9.12 -13.21 7.92
N LEU A 247 10.33 -12.94 8.45
CA LEU A 247 11.29 -12.03 7.85
C LEU A 247 11.81 -12.54 6.50
N ALA A 248 12.13 -13.84 6.40
CA ALA A 248 12.59 -14.44 5.16
C ALA A 248 11.49 -14.55 4.10
N LYS A 249 10.24 -14.87 4.51
CA LYS A 249 9.08 -14.82 3.61
C LYS A 249 8.86 -13.42 3.04
N LEU A 250 8.94 -12.41 3.90
CA LEU A 250 8.81 -11.01 3.50
C LEU A 250 9.93 -10.61 2.54
N ALA A 251 11.19 -10.95 2.84
CA ALA A 251 12.31 -10.69 1.95
C ALA A 251 12.09 -11.34 0.57
N ALA A 252 11.69 -12.61 0.53
CA ALA A 252 11.44 -13.34 -0.72
C ALA A 252 10.32 -12.67 -1.54
N PHE A 253 9.23 -12.26 -0.88
CA PHE A 253 8.13 -11.56 -1.52
C PHE A 253 8.57 -10.22 -2.12
N LEU A 254 9.32 -9.42 -1.36
CA LEU A 254 9.80 -8.13 -1.85
C LEU A 254 10.82 -8.27 -2.99
N LYS A 255 11.70 -9.29 -2.97
CA LYS A 255 12.62 -9.58 -4.08
C LYS A 255 11.87 -9.97 -5.35
N ALA A 256 10.90 -10.88 -5.24
CA ALA A 256 10.06 -11.27 -6.37
C ALA A 256 9.26 -10.10 -6.95
N GLY A 257 8.88 -9.15 -6.09
CA GLY A 257 8.26 -7.89 -6.47
C GLY A 257 9.23 -6.80 -6.90
N SER A 258 10.52 -7.07 -7.08
CA SER A 258 11.59 -6.09 -7.38
C SER A 258 11.56 -4.84 -6.48
N MET A 259 11.18 -5.03 -5.22
CA MET A 259 11.05 -4.01 -4.17
C MET A 259 12.14 -4.17 -3.09
N TYR A 260 13.04 -5.13 -3.23
CA TYR A 260 14.15 -5.37 -2.31
C TYR A 260 15.38 -5.89 -3.07
N PRO A 261 16.61 -5.54 -2.67
CA PRO A 261 17.82 -6.00 -3.36
C PRO A 261 17.96 -7.53 -3.34
N GLU A 262 18.43 -8.11 -4.45
CA GLU A 262 18.72 -9.54 -4.53
C GLU A 262 19.80 -9.98 -3.52
N ILE A 263 20.81 -9.13 -3.32
CA ILE A 263 21.91 -9.35 -2.39
C ILE A 263 21.92 -8.15 -1.41
N PRO A 264 21.24 -8.26 -0.25
CA PRO A 264 21.19 -7.18 0.73
C PRO A 264 22.48 -7.12 1.55
N ASP A 265 22.96 -5.90 1.84
CA ASP A 265 23.99 -5.65 2.84
C ASP A 265 23.40 -5.58 4.27
N GLU A 266 24.25 -5.36 5.28
CA GLU A 266 23.83 -5.31 6.68
C GLU A 266 22.81 -4.21 6.96
N GLU A 267 22.97 -3.03 6.38
CA GLU A 267 22.04 -1.90 6.55
C GLU A 267 20.69 -2.19 5.87
N THR A 268 20.69 -2.80 4.69
CA THR A 268 19.49 -3.25 4.00
C THR A 268 18.73 -4.29 4.84
N LEU A 269 19.45 -5.22 5.49
CA LEU A 269 18.86 -6.19 6.42
C LEU A 269 18.31 -5.52 7.69
N LYS A 270 18.99 -4.50 8.22
CA LYS A 270 18.56 -3.71 9.38
C LYS A 270 17.22 -3.01 9.10
N ARG A 271 17.07 -2.39 7.93
CA ARG A 271 15.83 -1.72 7.51
C ARG A 271 14.67 -2.70 7.33
N LEU A 272 14.93 -3.91 6.81
CA LEU A 272 13.92 -4.97 6.75
C LEU A 272 13.49 -5.42 8.17
N LYS A 273 14.43 -5.50 9.12
CA LYS A 273 14.10 -5.81 10.52
C LYS A 273 13.24 -4.71 11.14
N TRP A 274 13.50 -3.43 10.87
CA TRP A 274 12.66 -2.32 11.35
C TRP A 274 11.22 -2.44 10.87
N LEU A 275 11.02 -2.67 9.56
CA LEU A 275 9.70 -2.92 8.97
C LEU A 275 8.96 -4.05 9.71
N ASN A 276 9.62 -5.18 9.90
CA ASN A 276 9.03 -6.36 10.54
C ASN A 276 8.75 -6.14 12.04
N VAL A 277 9.64 -5.46 12.77
CA VAL A 277 9.46 -5.16 14.21
C VAL A 277 8.29 -4.20 14.42
N LEU A 278 8.18 -3.14 13.62
CA LEU A 278 7.08 -2.17 13.73
C LEU A 278 5.74 -2.82 13.40
N ARG A 279 5.67 -3.60 12.31
CA ARG A 279 4.48 -4.38 11.97
C ARG A 279 4.04 -5.27 13.13
N ASN A 280 4.95 -6.11 13.63
CA ASN A 280 4.61 -7.10 14.65
C ASN A 280 4.23 -6.43 15.98
N SER A 281 4.90 -5.33 16.34
CA SER A 281 4.57 -4.57 17.55
C SER A 281 3.16 -3.98 17.48
N VAL A 282 2.80 -3.32 16.37
CA VAL A 282 1.46 -2.75 16.22
C VAL A 282 0.41 -3.85 16.16
N ALA A 283 0.66 -4.93 15.42
CA ALA A 283 -0.29 -6.04 15.28
C ALA A 283 -0.57 -6.79 16.59
N HIS A 284 0.44 -6.96 17.46
CA HIS A 284 0.30 -7.78 18.67
C HIS A 284 0.10 -6.98 19.96
N SER A 285 0.60 -5.75 20.05
CA SER A 285 0.51 -4.93 21.26
C SER A 285 -0.11 -3.54 21.05
N GLY A 286 -0.50 -3.19 19.82
CA GLY A 286 -1.08 -1.88 19.52
C GLY A 286 -0.10 -0.71 19.74
N SER A 287 1.19 -0.99 19.90
CA SER A 287 2.21 -0.01 20.27
C SER A 287 3.20 0.22 19.13
N ILE A 288 3.58 1.48 18.91
CA ILE A 288 4.69 1.85 18.02
C ILE A 288 5.98 1.81 18.84
N ARG A 289 6.96 1.02 18.40
CA ARG A 289 8.27 0.93 19.07
C ARG A 289 9.13 2.14 18.74
N LEU A 290 9.73 2.72 19.77
CA LEU A 290 10.60 3.90 19.68
C LEU A 290 12.09 3.59 19.96
N ASP A 291 12.43 2.30 20.02
CA ASP A 291 13.74 1.75 20.34
C ASP A 291 14.37 1.01 19.15
N ILE A 292 13.90 1.27 17.92
CA ILE A 292 14.36 0.56 16.71
C ILE A 292 15.55 1.24 16.02
N ALA A 293 15.64 2.56 16.11
CA ALA A 293 16.73 3.37 15.57
C ALA A 293 17.56 3.98 16.71
N GLU A 294 18.60 4.72 16.34
CA GLU A 294 19.59 5.26 17.29
C GLU A 294 18.99 6.25 18.30
N SER A 295 17.84 6.86 17.98
CA SER A 295 17.08 7.72 18.88
C SER A 295 15.56 7.50 18.76
N PRO A 296 14.76 7.95 19.75
CA PRO A 296 13.30 7.95 19.66
C PRO A 296 12.76 8.76 18.47
N GLU A 297 13.36 9.90 18.16
CA GLU A 297 12.98 10.77 17.04
C GLU A 297 13.25 10.09 15.70
N ALA A 298 14.42 9.46 15.54
CA ALA A 298 14.72 8.64 14.38
C ALA A 298 13.74 7.47 14.26
N SER A 299 13.38 6.82 15.38
CA SER A 299 12.40 5.74 15.40
C SER A 299 10.99 6.21 14.98
N LEU A 300 10.58 7.42 15.38
CA LEU A 300 9.34 8.04 14.93
C LEU A 300 9.35 8.31 13.43
N ARG A 301 10.45 8.84 12.88
CA ARG A 301 10.61 9.05 11.44
C ARG A 301 10.53 7.73 10.66
N VAL A 302 11.23 6.70 11.13
CA VAL A 302 11.15 5.35 10.55
C VAL A 302 9.73 4.80 10.61
N ALA A 303 9.02 4.96 11.74
CA ALA A 303 7.63 4.51 11.86
C ALA A 303 6.68 5.24 10.89
N GLY A 304 6.86 6.55 10.71
CA GLY A 304 6.11 7.34 9.74
C GLY A 304 6.37 6.89 8.30
N ALA A 305 7.64 6.67 7.94
CA ALA A 305 8.01 6.13 6.63
C ALA A 305 7.43 4.72 6.41
N VAL A 306 7.55 3.82 7.39
CA VAL A 306 7.00 2.46 7.33
C VAL A 306 5.49 2.44 7.15
N ALA A 307 4.76 3.35 7.80
CA ALA A 307 3.31 3.44 7.65
C ALA A 307 2.87 3.69 6.20
N LEU A 308 3.64 4.47 5.44
CA LEU A 308 3.41 4.75 4.02
C LEU A 308 4.03 3.66 3.12
N LEU A 309 5.22 3.18 3.46
CA LEU A 309 5.92 2.10 2.75
C LEU A 309 5.08 0.82 2.66
N LEU A 310 4.39 0.44 3.74
CA LEU A 310 3.49 -0.71 3.76
C LEU A 310 2.37 -0.57 2.72
N GLN A 311 1.81 0.63 2.58
CA GLN A 311 0.77 0.91 1.60
C GLN A 311 1.33 0.82 0.19
N ASP A 312 2.49 1.42 -0.08
CA ASP A 312 3.12 1.36 -1.39
C ASP A 312 3.47 -0.07 -1.79
N ILE A 313 4.07 -0.87 -0.90
CA ILE A 313 4.37 -2.30 -1.16
C ILE A 313 3.12 -3.06 -1.61
N CYS A 314 2.01 -2.91 -0.87
CA CYS A 314 0.77 -3.60 -1.18
C CYS A 314 0.16 -3.09 -2.50
N ARG A 315 0.12 -1.77 -2.70
CA ARG A 315 -0.48 -1.14 -3.89
C ARG A 315 0.33 -1.44 -5.15
N ILE A 316 1.66 -1.46 -5.08
CA ILE A 316 2.53 -1.87 -6.18
C ILE A 316 2.23 -3.32 -6.54
N TYR A 317 2.17 -4.21 -5.54
CA TYR A 317 1.88 -5.62 -5.80
C TYR A 317 0.51 -5.80 -6.47
N ILE A 318 -0.53 -5.16 -5.91
CA ILE A 318 -1.89 -5.19 -6.46
C ILE A 318 -1.92 -4.60 -7.88
N ALA A 319 -1.45 -3.38 -8.09
CA ALA A 319 -1.52 -2.70 -9.38
C ALA A 319 -0.69 -3.43 -10.45
N LYS A 320 0.59 -3.69 -10.20
CA LYS A 320 1.52 -4.24 -11.19
C LYS A 320 1.32 -5.73 -11.42
N TYR A 321 1.20 -6.52 -10.35
CA TYR A 321 1.27 -7.98 -10.46
C TYR A 321 -0.11 -8.63 -10.53
N LEU A 322 -1.13 -8.03 -9.91
CA LEU A 322 -2.48 -8.59 -9.87
C LEU A 322 -3.39 -7.96 -10.95
N LEU A 323 -3.39 -6.64 -11.07
CA LEU A 323 -4.19 -5.89 -12.06
C LEU A 323 -3.45 -5.64 -13.39
N LYS A 324 -2.16 -6.00 -13.48
CA LYS A 324 -1.32 -5.87 -14.69
C LYS A 324 -1.20 -4.43 -15.22
N ILE A 325 -1.23 -3.46 -14.32
CA ILE A 325 -1.09 -2.05 -14.67
C ILE A 325 0.38 -1.71 -14.88
N GLU A 326 0.71 -1.29 -16.10
CA GLU A 326 2.00 -0.72 -16.47
C GLU A 326 1.89 0.80 -16.54
N ASP A 327 2.36 1.48 -15.50
CA ASP A 327 2.30 2.94 -15.39
C ASP A 327 3.55 3.49 -14.68
N TYR A 328 3.99 4.68 -15.10
CA TYR A 328 5.18 5.33 -14.56
C TYR A 328 5.08 5.64 -13.06
N GLY A 329 3.88 5.98 -12.56
CA GLY A 329 3.63 6.18 -11.13
C GLY A 329 3.88 4.92 -10.32
N VAL A 330 3.48 3.75 -10.85
CA VAL A 330 3.71 2.44 -10.20
C VAL A 330 5.20 2.12 -10.17
N ALA A 331 5.93 2.41 -11.25
CA ALA A 331 7.39 2.25 -11.30
C ALA A 331 8.11 3.17 -10.30
N ASN A 332 7.68 4.43 -10.19
CA ASN A 332 8.24 5.37 -9.23
C ASN A 332 8.00 4.96 -7.79
N ALA A 333 6.80 4.48 -7.47
CA ALA A 333 6.51 3.94 -6.14
C ALA A 333 7.41 2.73 -5.83
N GLN A 334 7.58 1.82 -6.80
CA GLN A 334 8.50 0.68 -6.66
C GLN A 334 9.94 1.11 -6.42
N GLN A 335 10.41 2.15 -7.11
CA GLN A 335 11.73 2.72 -6.87
C GLN A 335 11.84 3.33 -5.47
N ALA A 336 10.84 4.07 -5.00
CA ALA A 336 10.83 4.63 -3.65
C ALA A 336 10.88 3.55 -2.55
N VAL A 337 10.23 2.39 -2.77
CA VAL A 337 10.37 1.22 -1.88
C VAL A 337 11.80 0.67 -1.91
N MET A 338 12.40 0.54 -3.10
CA MET A 338 13.78 0.07 -3.25
C MET A 338 14.78 1.02 -2.57
N ASP A 339 14.60 2.34 -2.72
CA ASP A 339 15.46 3.37 -2.15
C ASP A 339 15.40 3.38 -0.61
N PHE A 340 14.22 3.09 -0.04
CA PHE A 340 14.09 2.90 1.40
C PHE A 340 15.03 1.81 1.88
N PHE A 341 15.05 0.65 1.19
CA PHE A 341 15.89 -0.46 1.62
C PHE A 341 17.38 -0.25 1.33
N ARG A 342 17.74 0.32 0.17
CA ARG A 342 19.14 0.54 -0.22
C ARG A 342 19.79 1.69 0.55
N TYR A 343 19.11 2.83 0.59
CA TYR A 343 19.71 4.09 0.98
C TYR A 343 19.13 4.64 2.28
N GLY A 344 18.02 4.09 2.78
CA GLY A 344 17.32 4.67 3.93
C GLY A 344 16.61 5.97 3.59
N THR A 345 16.32 6.21 2.30
CA THR A 345 15.57 7.37 1.84
C THR A 345 14.19 6.95 1.39
N TYR A 346 13.15 7.74 1.69
CA TYR A 346 11.80 7.46 1.21
C TYR A 346 11.21 8.73 0.60
N LYS A 347 10.89 8.66 -0.70
CA LYS A 347 10.46 9.82 -1.51
C LYS A 347 11.44 11.01 -1.41
N GLY A 348 12.75 10.70 -1.32
CA GLY A 348 13.83 11.69 -1.28
C GLY A 348 14.19 12.23 0.11
N GLN A 349 13.42 11.90 1.16
CA GLN A 349 13.74 12.25 2.56
C GLN A 349 14.61 11.16 3.20
N ASP A 350 15.69 11.52 3.89
CA ASP A 350 16.46 10.59 4.73
C ASP A 350 15.69 10.30 6.03
N ILE A 351 15.30 9.04 6.24
CA ILE A 351 14.43 8.65 7.37
C ILE A 351 15.15 8.68 8.72
N LEU A 352 16.48 8.72 8.74
CA LEU A 352 17.29 8.66 9.95
C LEU A 352 17.74 10.05 10.37
N THR A 353 18.17 10.87 9.42
CA THR A 353 18.84 12.14 9.69
C THR A 353 17.95 13.36 9.48
N GLU A 354 16.89 13.24 8.69
CA GLU A 354 16.14 14.40 8.20
C GLU A 354 14.70 14.39 8.71
N ASP A 355 14.33 15.36 9.55
CA ASP A 355 12.92 15.62 9.84
C ASP A 355 12.21 16.30 8.67
N HIS A 356 10.88 16.43 8.78
CA HIS A 356 10.07 16.93 7.69
C HIS A 356 10.38 18.40 7.34
N GLU A 357 10.72 19.21 8.34
CA GLU A 357 11.03 20.64 8.15
C GLU A 357 12.40 20.80 7.47
N THR A 358 13.40 20.03 7.89
CA THR A 358 14.72 19.99 7.27
C THR A 358 14.63 19.54 5.82
N TYR A 359 13.83 18.50 5.55
CA TYR A 359 13.58 18.02 4.19
C TYR A 359 12.92 19.08 3.30
N GLN A 360 11.91 19.78 3.83
CA GLN A 360 11.25 20.87 3.12
C GLN A 360 12.21 22.02 2.81
N GLN A 361 13.05 22.40 3.77
CA GLN A 361 14.02 23.47 3.55
C GLN A 361 15.06 23.07 2.48
N ARG A 362 15.57 21.82 2.52
CA ARG A 362 16.50 21.34 1.49
C ARG A 362 15.89 21.37 0.09
N LEU A 363 14.60 21.04 -0.05
CA LEU A 363 13.89 21.16 -1.33
C LEU A 363 13.78 22.62 -1.80
N ILE A 364 13.49 23.55 -0.89
CA ILE A 364 13.42 24.99 -1.18
C ILE A 364 14.79 25.48 -1.64
N ASP A 365 15.83 25.23 -0.86
CA ASP A 365 17.19 25.68 -1.16
C ASP A 365 17.67 25.14 -2.51
N HIS A 366 17.48 23.83 -2.76
CA HIS A 366 17.85 23.20 -4.03
C HIS A 366 17.07 23.78 -5.22
N TYR A 367 15.77 24.05 -5.05
CA TYR A 367 14.96 24.65 -6.10
C TYR A 367 15.36 26.10 -6.38
N GLU A 368 15.67 26.89 -5.35
CA GLU A 368 16.11 28.27 -5.50
C GLU A 368 17.50 28.35 -6.18
N GLU A 369 18.39 27.40 -5.90
CA GLU A 369 19.73 27.35 -6.49
C GLU A 369 19.74 26.82 -7.93
N PHE A 370 19.04 25.71 -8.19
CA PHE A 370 19.14 24.97 -9.46
C PHE A 370 17.90 25.08 -10.35
N GLY A 371 16.80 25.63 -9.85
CA GLY A 371 15.53 25.73 -10.58
C GLY A 371 14.83 24.38 -10.81
N SER A 372 15.24 23.33 -10.10
CA SER A 372 14.74 21.96 -10.25
C SER A 372 14.52 21.27 -8.89
N LEU A 373 13.80 20.15 -8.87
CA LEU A 373 13.59 19.32 -7.67
C LEU A 373 14.29 17.96 -7.78
N ASP A 374 15.14 17.79 -8.79
CA ASP A 374 15.88 16.54 -9.03
C ASP A 374 17.08 16.49 -8.07
N LEU A 375 16.84 15.96 -6.87
CA LEU A 375 17.79 15.81 -5.78
C LEU A 375 18.77 14.65 -5.96
#